data_AF-A0A9D2TZL6-F1
#
_entry.id   AF-A0A9D2TZL6-F1
#
_cell.length_a   1.000
_cell.length_b   1.000
_cell.length_c   1.000
_cell.angle_alpha   90.00
_cell.angle_beta   90.00
_cell.angle_gamma   90.00
#
_symmetry.space_group_name_H-M   'P 1'
#
loop_
_entity.id
_entity.type
_entity.pdbx_description
1 polymer ?
#
loop_
_entity_poly.entity_id
_entity_poly.type
_entity_poly.pdbx_seq_one_letter_code
_entity_poly.pdbx_strand_id
1 'polypeptide(L)'
;MEDHRKNKKQSPDPPTSAPAVPEAASDRVQQAEDLALKNAAALFGRELLKYLGISQSVSAVMPTEMVRLEVRHMYEDFNFQTIDGAWLHFEFESDALSLADLKRFREYEATTSRTHEVAVTTCVLCSAGQNSIKSSFHEGINTYRVKLIRLKKRSADQIFQRLREKQKKGEPLTQEDLFPLLLSPLMSGTLSLTDRFLEGFRLLKTAEKDIGRESLARMQALLYVFAGKFLDKDNLQKVKEEG
;
A
#
# COMPACT_ATOMS: atom_id res chain seq x y z
N MET A 1 -21.61 -82.50 -5.68
CA MET A 1 -22.86 -82.11 -4.97
C MET A 1 -22.57 -80.74 -4.38
N GLU A 2 -22.79 -79.72 -5.20
CA GLU A 2 -23.92 -78.76 -5.04
C GLU A 2 -23.64 -77.85 -3.84
N ASP A 3 -23.03 -76.68 -4.07
CA ASP A 3 -23.69 -75.44 -4.49
C ASP A 3 -24.55 -74.85 -3.36
N HIS A 4 -24.11 -73.74 -2.79
CA HIS A 4 -24.94 -72.53 -2.59
C HIS A 4 -24.16 -71.40 -1.91
N ARG A 5 -23.74 -70.46 -2.76
CA ARG A 5 -23.46 -69.05 -2.42
C ARG A 5 -24.67 -68.45 -1.69
N LYS A 6 -24.49 -68.00 -0.44
CA LYS A 6 -25.42 -67.04 0.18
C LYS A 6 -25.06 -65.62 -0.26
N ASN A 7 -25.79 -65.12 -1.26
CA ASN A 7 -25.84 -63.71 -1.64
C ASN A 7 -26.50 -62.89 -0.51
N LYS A 8 -25.77 -61.89 0.00
CA LYS A 8 -26.27 -60.88 0.93
C LYS A 8 -27.06 -59.86 0.11
N LYS A 9 -28.40 -59.90 0.18
CA LYS A 9 -29.30 -58.94 -0.46
C LYS A 9 -29.22 -57.62 0.32
N GLN A 10 -28.53 -56.63 -0.23
CA GLN A 10 -28.64 -55.22 0.17
C GLN A 10 -30.00 -54.68 -0.29
N SER A 11 -30.75 -54.12 0.64
CA SER A 11 -31.93 -53.28 0.38
C SER A 11 -31.50 -51.98 -0.32
N PRO A 12 -32.25 -51.46 -1.31
CA PRO A 12 -31.94 -50.18 -1.91
C PRO A 12 -32.45 -49.06 -1.00
N ASP A 13 -31.56 -48.17 -0.58
CA ASP A 13 -31.93 -46.86 -0.02
C ASP A 13 -32.61 -46.00 -1.11
N PRO A 14 -33.61 -45.18 -0.79
CA PRO A 14 -34.23 -44.29 -1.75
C PRO A 14 -33.26 -43.15 -2.13
N PRO A 15 -33.19 -42.73 -3.40
CA PRO A 15 -32.42 -41.56 -3.77
C PRO A 15 -33.25 -40.32 -3.43
N THR A 16 -32.96 -39.69 -2.29
CA THR A 16 -33.46 -38.35 -2.00
C THR A 16 -32.30 -37.35 -2.02
N SER A 17 -31.69 -37.16 -3.19
CA SER A 17 -30.98 -35.91 -3.45
C SER A 17 -32.00 -34.92 -4.00
N ALA A 18 -32.58 -34.10 -3.13
CA ALA A 18 -33.24 -32.89 -3.56
C ALA A 18 -32.23 -32.08 -4.41
N PRO A 19 -32.62 -31.54 -5.58
CA PRO A 19 -31.70 -30.76 -6.38
C PRO A 19 -31.24 -29.55 -5.56
N ALA A 20 -29.93 -29.36 -5.47
CA ALA A 20 -29.36 -28.16 -4.85
C ALA A 20 -29.93 -26.94 -5.58
N VAL A 21 -30.68 -26.12 -4.84
CA VAL A 21 -31.25 -24.89 -5.37
C VAL A 21 -30.08 -24.01 -5.86
N PRO A 22 -30.10 -23.52 -7.11
CA PRO A 22 -29.05 -22.63 -7.60
C PRO A 22 -28.90 -21.44 -6.66
N GLU A 23 -27.67 -21.07 -6.30
CA GLU A 23 -27.33 -20.00 -5.35
C GLU A 23 -28.10 -18.69 -5.64
N ALA A 24 -28.24 -18.34 -6.93
CA ALA A 24 -29.03 -17.19 -7.40
C ALA A 24 -30.55 -17.27 -7.15
N ALA A 25 -31.13 -18.47 -7.03
CA ALA A 25 -32.53 -18.66 -6.66
C ALA A 25 -32.71 -18.58 -5.14
N SER A 26 -31.72 -19.02 -4.35
CA SER A 26 -31.69 -18.86 -2.89
C SER A 26 -31.65 -17.37 -2.50
N ASP A 27 -30.81 -16.58 -3.17
CA ASP A 27 -30.69 -15.14 -2.91
C ASP A 27 -32.00 -14.38 -3.17
N ARG A 28 -32.74 -14.75 -4.23
CA ARG A 28 -34.03 -14.12 -4.55
C ARG A 28 -35.11 -14.47 -3.53
N VAL A 29 -35.11 -15.70 -3.02
CA VAL A 29 -36.03 -16.13 -1.97
C VAL A 29 -35.73 -15.38 -0.67
N GLN A 30 -34.46 -15.27 -0.29
CA GLN A 30 -34.05 -14.54 0.91
C GLN A 30 -34.38 -13.03 0.82
N GLN A 31 -34.17 -12.41 -0.35
CA GLN A 31 -34.59 -11.03 -0.60
C GLN A 31 -36.11 -10.83 -0.51
N ALA A 32 -36.88 -11.80 -1.00
CA ALA A 32 -38.34 -11.76 -0.92
C ALA A 32 -38.85 -11.94 0.51
N GLU A 33 -38.22 -12.82 1.30
CA GLU A 33 -38.50 -13.01 2.72
C GLU A 33 -38.21 -11.75 3.53
N ASP A 34 -37.04 -11.14 3.33
CA ASP A 34 -36.66 -9.88 3.99
C ASP A 34 -37.63 -8.74 3.65
N LEU A 35 -38.04 -8.64 2.38
CA LEU A 35 -39.02 -7.65 1.94
C LEU A 35 -40.40 -7.90 2.56
N ALA A 36 -40.82 -9.16 2.67
CA ALA A 36 -42.08 -9.52 3.30
C ALA A 36 -42.09 -9.16 4.79
N LEU A 37 -41.00 -9.45 5.52
CA LEU A 37 -40.85 -9.10 6.93
C LEU A 37 -40.79 -7.59 7.17
N LYS A 38 -40.06 -6.85 6.32
CA LYS A 38 -40.03 -5.37 6.37
C LYS A 38 -41.44 -4.78 6.18
N ASN A 39 -42.20 -5.30 5.20
CA ASN A 39 -43.58 -4.88 4.97
C ASN A 39 -44.52 -5.28 6.11
N ALA A 40 -44.36 -6.47 6.69
CA ALA A 40 -45.15 -6.90 7.83
C ALA A 40 -44.91 -6.01 9.06
N ALA A 41 -43.65 -5.62 9.32
CA ALA A 41 -43.33 -4.66 10.37
C ALA A 41 -43.95 -3.28 10.10
N ALA A 42 -43.91 -2.81 8.84
CA ALA A 42 -44.48 -1.52 8.44
C ALA A 42 -46.02 -1.47 8.59
N LEU A 43 -46.72 -2.54 8.20
CA LEU A 43 -48.18 -2.59 8.16
C LEU A 43 -48.81 -3.08 9.46
N PHE A 44 -48.15 -4.01 10.16
CA PHE A 44 -48.69 -4.75 11.30
C PHE A 44 -47.78 -4.70 12.53
N GLY A 45 -46.93 -3.68 12.65
CA GLY A 45 -45.90 -3.63 13.70
C GLY A 45 -46.44 -3.83 15.11
N ARG A 46 -47.64 -3.32 15.43
CA ARG A 46 -48.24 -3.48 16.77
C ARG A 46 -48.73 -4.90 17.03
N GLU A 47 -49.38 -5.51 16.05
CA GLU A 47 -49.89 -6.87 16.09
C GLU A 47 -48.75 -7.88 16.11
N LEU A 48 -47.70 -7.61 15.32
CA LEU A 48 -46.47 -8.40 15.28
C LEU A 48 -45.79 -8.43 16.64
N LEU A 49 -45.62 -7.28 17.30
CA LEU A 49 -45.00 -7.22 18.63
C LEU A 49 -45.83 -7.96 19.69
N LYS A 50 -47.16 -7.83 19.66
CA LYS A 50 -48.06 -8.60 20.55
C LYS A 50 -47.95 -10.10 20.32
N TYR A 51 -47.93 -10.53 19.07
CA TYR A 51 -47.77 -11.94 18.71
C TYR A 51 -46.42 -12.50 19.18
N LEU A 52 -45.36 -11.70 19.11
CA LEU A 52 -44.02 -12.05 19.59
C LEU A 52 -43.85 -11.91 21.11
N GLY A 53 -44.90 -11.52 21.86
CA GLY A 53 -44.85 -11.37 23.32
C GLY A 53 -44.11 -10.13 23.82
N ILE A 54 -43.91 -9.13 22.96
CA ILE A 54 -43.23 -7.86 23.29
C ILE A 54 -44.27 -6.87 23.82
N SER A 55 -44.10 -6.43 25.06
CA SER A 55 -45.10 -5.66 25.82
C SER A 55 -44.99 -4.14 25.68
N GLN A 56 -43.90 -3.65 25.08
CA GLN A 56 -43.67 -2.22 24.87
C GLN A 56 -44.60 -1.66 23.79
N SER A 57 -45.14 -0.47 24.03
CA SER A 57 -45.95 0.25 23.03
C SER A 57 -45.06 0.98 22.04
N VAL A 58 -45.34 0.83 20.74
CA VAL A 58 -44.61 1.52 19.66
C VAL A 58 -45.48 2.59 19.00
N SER A 59 -44.87 3.75 18.74
CA SER A 59 -45.49 4.89 18.07
C SER A 59 -45.24 4.92 16.57
N ALA A 60 -44.13 4.33 16.10
CA ALA A 60 -43.74 4.27 14.70
C ALA A 60 -42.81 3.08 14.43
N VAL A 61 -42.65 2.73 13.15
CA VAL A 61 -41.65 1.77 12.66
C VAL A 61 -40.40 2.54 12.28
N MET A 62 -39.24 2.11 12.79
CA MET A 62 -37.97 2.79 12.55
C MET A 62 -37.25 2.21 11.31
N PRO A 63 -36.36 2.98 10.66
CA PRO A 63 -35.57 2.49 9.54
C PRO A 63 -34.80 1.21 9.90
N THR A 64 -34.83 0.23 9.01
CA THR A 64 -34.10 -1.05 9.18
C THR A 64 -32.67 -1.00 8.66
N GLU A 65 -32.27 0.13 8.06
CA GLU A 65 -30.96 0.34 7.47
C GLU A 65 -30.20 1.39 8.28
N MET A 66 -29.01 1.02 8.75
CA MET A 66 -28.08 1.94 9.37
C MET A 66 -26.96 2.22 8.38
N VAL A 67 -26.96 3.41 7.79
CA VAL A 67 -25.89 3.85 6.89
C VAL A 67 -24.79 4.50 7.73
N ARG A 68 -23.59 3.91 7.72
CA ARG A 68 -22.39 4.48 8.33
C ARG A 68 -21.44 4.94 7.22
N LEU A 69 -21.28 6.26 7.07
CA LEU A 69 -20.26 6.86 6.20
C LEU A 69 -18.99 7.11 7.02
N GLU A 70 -17.92 6.42 6.68
CA GLU A 70 -16.58 6.68 7.23
C GLU A 70 -15.73 7.33 6.14
N VAL A 71 -15.37 8.61 6.33
CA VAL A 71 -14.45 9.30 5.43
C VAL A 71 -13.03 8.94 5.85
N ARG A 72 -12.37 8.10 5.06
CA ARG A 72 -10.95 7.78 5.24
C ARG A 72 -10.13 8.60 4.25
N HIS A 73 -9.18 9.35 4.78
CA HIS A 73 -8.19 10.02 3.96
C HIS A 73 -7.07 9.01 3.65
N MET A 74 -7.05 8.51 2.42
CA MET A 74 -5.97 7.67 1.91
C MET A 74 -4.91 8.59 1.30
N TYR A 75 -3.82 8.80 2.01
CA TYR A 75 -2.69 9.59 1.52
C TYR A 75 -1.60 8.66 1.04
N GLU A 76 -1.55 8.46 -0.27
CA GLU A 76 -0.39 7.89 -0.97
C GLU A 76 0.71 8.97 -1.03
N ASP A 77 1.99 8.59 -0.95
CA ASP A 77 3.08 9.60 -0.94
C ASP A 77 3.16 10.35 -2.28
N PHE A 78 3.16 9.62 -3.40
CA PHE A 78 3.04 10.19 -4.74
C PHE A 78 2.73 9.13 -5.80
N ASN A 79 2.18 9.59 -6.92
CA ASN A 79 1.83 8.76 -8.07
C ASN A 79 2.48 9.28 -9.36
N PHE A 80 2.86 8.36 -10.24
CA PHE A 80 3.25 8.67 -11.61
C PHE A 80 2.42 7.89 -12.62
N GLN A 81 2.04 8.54 -13.72
CA GLN A 81 1.48 7.84 -14.87
C GLN A 81 2.60 7.42 -15.82
N THR A 82 2.54 6.17 -16.27
CA THR A 82 3.40 5.59 -17.30
C THR A 82 2.93 6.02 -18.70
N ILE A 83 3.78 5.83 -19.72
CA ILE A 83 3.45 6.19 -21.11
C ILE A 83 2.25 5.39 -21.63
N ASP A 84 2.09 4.14 -21.17
CA ASP A 84 0.98 3.24 -21.49
C ASP A 84 -0.26 3.47 -20.62
N GLY A 85 -0.25 4.48 -19.73
CA GLY A 85 -1.43 4.93 -18.98
C GLY A 85 -1.62 4.24 -17.63
N ALA A 86 -0.86 3.19 -17.30
CA ALA A 86 -0.82 2.59 -15.97
C ALA A 86 -0.19 3.54 -14.94
N TRP A 87 -0.49 3.33 -13.65
CA TRP A 87 0.01 4.18 -12.57
C TRP A 87 1.03 3.45 -11.70
N LEU A 88 2.04 4.20 -11.25
CA LEU A 88 3.00 3.78 -10.25
C LEU A 88 2.68 4.51 -8.95
N HIS A 89 2.20 3.76 -7.96
CA HIS A 89 1.96 4.24 -6.60
C HIS A 89 3.23 4.08 -5.78
N PHE A 90 3.71 5.15 -5.14
CA PHE A 90 4.93 5.10 -4.34
C PHE A 90 4.68 5.30 -2.85
N GLU A 91 5.47 4.59 -2.05
CA GLU A 91 5.52 4.72 -0.59
C GLU A 91 6.98 4.74 -0.12
N PHE A 92 7.29 5.56 0.87
CA PHE A 92 8.61 5.67 1.49
C PHE A 92 8.59 5.10 2.90
N GLU A 93 9.41 4.06 3.13
CA GLU A 93 9.49 3.40 4.44
C GLU A 93 10.91 3.45 4.98
N SER A 94 11.08 4.12 6.13
CA SER A 94 12.37 4.17 6.84
C SER A 94 12.75 2.83 7.44
N ASP A 95 11.73 2.06 7.84
CA ASP A 95 11.86 0.82 8.58
C ASP A 95 11.50 -0.40 7.72
N ALA A 96 11.64 -1.59 8.29
CA ALA A 96 11.28 -2.81 7.60
C ALA A 96 9.75 -2.91 7.49
N LEU A 97 9.29 -3.24 6.28
CA LEU A 97 7.88 -3.39 5.97
C LEU A 97 7.17 -4.40 6.88
N SER A 98 6.11 -3.94 7.54
CA SER A 98 5.20 -4.76 8.34
C SER A 98 4.07 -5.35 7.47
N LEU A 99 3.33 -6.30 8.03
CA LEU A 99 2.11 -6.79 7.39
C LEU A 99 1.03 -5.70 7.31
N ALA A 100 0.98 -4.80 8.30
CA ALA A 100 0.01 -3.70 8.31
C ALA A 100 0.28 -2.72 7.16
N ASP A 101 1.55 -2.41 6.89
CA ASP A 101 1.93 -1.55 5.76
C ASP A 101 1.50 -2.18 4.44
N LEU A 102 1.83 -3.46 4.22
CA LEU A 102 1.43 -4.15 2.99
C LEU A 102 -0.10 -4.24 2.82
N LYS A 103 -0.86 -4.39 3.91
CA LYS A 103 -2.32 -4.37 3.86
C LYS A 103 -2.86 -2.98 3.53
N ARG A 104 -2.28 -1.92 4.11
CA ARG A 104 -2.60 -0.53 3.78
C ARG A 104 -2.32 -0.23 2.31
N PHE A 105 -1.16 -0.63 1.80
CA PHE A 105 -0.82 -0.43 0.39
C PHE A 105 -1.76 -1.15 -0.56
N ARG A 106 -2.17 -2.38 -0.22
CA ARG A 106 -3.16 -3.12 -1.01
C ARG A 106 -4.51 -2.40 -1.06
N GLU A 107 -4.94 -1.80 0.05
CA GLU A 107 -6.18 -1.01 0.11
C GLU A 107 -6.07 0.23 -0.80
N TYR A 108 -4.95 0.94 -0.74
CA TYR A 108 -4.70 2.13 -1.55
C TYR A 108 -4.64 1.78 -3.04
N GLU A 109 -3.81 0.81 -3.43
CA GLU A 109 -3.67 0.34 -4.81
C GLU A 109 -5.02 -0.08 -5.41
N ALA A 110 -5.81 -0.86 -4.69
CA ALA A 110 -7.12 -1.32 -5.15
C ALA A 110 -8.13 -0.16 -5.29
N THR A 111 -8.12 0.78 -4.34
CA THR A 111 -9.00 1.95 -4.36
C THR A 111 -8.64 2.88 -5.52
N THR A 112 -7.36 3.17 -5.71
CA THR A 112 -6.84 3.99 -6.80
C THR A 112 -7.13 3.34 -8.15
N SER A 113 -6.85 2.05 -8.29
CA SER A 113 -7.14 1.29 -9.52
C SER A 113 -8.62 1.32 -9.87
N ARG A 114 -9.51 1.09 -8.89
CA ARG A 114 -10.95 1.11 -9.11
C ARG A 114 -11.48 2.51 -9.44
N THR A 115 -10.97 3.53 -8.77
CA THR A 115 -11.44 4.92 -8.91
C THR A 115 -11.05 5.52 -10.25
N HIS A 116 -9.83 5.20 -10.72
CA HIS A 116 -9.27 5.77 -11.95
C HIS A 116 -9.34 4.81 -13.14
N GLU A 117 -9.81 3.58 -12.93
CA GLU A 117 -9.92 2.53 -13.96
C GLU A 117 -8.58 2.24 -14.67
N VAL A 118 -7.49 2.29 -13.90
CA VAL A 118 -6.11 2.04 -14.38
C VAL A 118 -5.47 0.87 -13.65
N ALA A 119 -4.54 0.20 -14.32
CA ALA A 119 -3.62 -0.71 -13.64
C ALA A 119 -2.69 0.10 -12.74
N VAL A 120 -2.47 -0.36 -11.51
CA VAL A 120 -1.58 0.28 -10.54
C VAL A 120 -0.51 -0.71 -10.11
N THR A 121 0.72 -0.24 -9.95
CA THR A 121 1.81 -1.00 -9.33
C THR A 121 2.39 -0.23 -8.16
N THR A 122 2.25 -0.78 -6.95
CA THR A 122 2.90 -0.20 -5.77
C THR A 122 4.42 -0.44 -5.77
N CYS A 123 5.18 0.65 -5.66
CA CYS A 123 6.63 0.71 -5.56
C CYS A 123 7.04 1.27 -4.19
N VAL A 124 7.74 0.47 -3.38
CA VAL A 124 8.15 0.90 -2.04
C VAL A 124 9.64 1.25 -2.02
N LEU A 125 9.99 2.49 -1.69
CA LEU A 125 11.36 2.90 -1.41
C LEU A 125 11.66 2.62 0.06
N CYS A 126 12.52 1.63 0.30
CA CYS A 126 12.87 1.22 1.65
C CYS A 126 14.33 1.53 1.97
N SER A 127 14.57 2.26 3.06
CA SER A 127 15.91 2.59 3.56
C SER A 127 16.36 1.72 4.75
N ALA A 128 15.60 0.70 5.12
CA ALA A 128 15.96 -0.20 6.22
C ALA A 128 17.22 -1.02 5.90
N GLY A 129 18.08 -1.18 6.91
CA GLY A 129 19.34 -1.91 6.81
C GLY A 129 19.21 -3.43 6.81
N GLN A 130 18.03 -3.98 7.10
CA GLN A 130 17.84 -5.43 7.26
C GLN A 130 17.98 -6.17 5.93
N ASN A 131 18.63 -7.35 5.96
CA ASN A 131 18.91 -8.15 4.77
C ASN A 131 17.66 -8.79 4.13
N SER A 132 16.63 -9.08 4.93
CA SER A 132 15.36 -9.62 4.47
C SER A 132 14.25 -8.66 4.87
N ILE A 133 13.45 -8.22 3.90
CA ILE A 133 12.32 -7.31 4.10
C ILE A 133 11.15 -7.94 3.38
N LYS A 134 10.01 -8.04 4.06
CA LYS A 134 8.79 -8.58 3.46
C LYS A 134 8.32 -7.63 2.35
N SER A 135 8.12 -8.16 1.14
CA SER A 135 7.57 -7.40 0.01
C SER A 135 6.26 -8.00 -0.51
N SER A 136 5.72 -8.97 0.23
CA SER A 136 4.49 -9.66 -0.14
C SER A 136 3.86 -10.31 1.08
N PHE A 137 2.55 -10.53 1.01
CA PHE A 137 1.83 -11.38 1.94
C PHE A 137 0.79 -12.22 1.20
N HIS A 138 0.37 -13.30 1.86
CA HIS A 138 -0.61 -14.25 1.36
C HIS A 138 -1.86 -14.22 2.25
N GLU A 139 -3.03 -14.19 1.63
CA GLU A 139 -4.32 -14.17 2.33
C GLU A 139 -5.40 -14.86 1.48
N GLY A 140 -5.97 -15.96 1.99
CA GLY A 140 -6.83 -16.84 1.20
C GLY A 140 -6.07 -17.43 0.02
N ILE A 141 -6.63 -17.35 -1.19
CA ILE A 141 -5.95 -17.78 -2.42
C ILE A 141 -5.07 -16.68 -3.05
N ASN A 142 -5.10 -15.45 -2.49
CA ASN A 142 -4.47 -14.29 -3.09
C ASN A 142 -3.07 -14.05 -2.52
N THR A 143 -2.18 -13.55 -3.37
CA THR A 143 -0.88 -13.03 -2.95
C THR A 143 -0.74 -11.61 -3.42
N TYR A 144 -0.61 -10.68 -2.48
CA TYR A 144 -0.29 -9.29 -2.79
C TYR A 144 1.23 -9.09 -2.74
N ARG A 145 1.79 -8.36 -3.71
CA ARG A 145 3.22 -8.09 -3.81
C ARG A 145 3.46 -6.64 -4.19
N VAL A 146 4.48 -6.04 -3.60
CA VAL A 146 4.95 -4.70 -3.97
C VAL A 146 6.32 -4.78 -4.64
N LYS A 147 6.63 -3.81 -5.49
CA LYS A 147 7.97 -3.63 -6.06
C LYS A 147 8.88 -2.95 -5.04
N LEU A 148 9.65 -3.74 -4.30
CA LEU A 148 10.55 -3.23 -3.27
C LEU A 148 11.86 -2.67 -3.86
N ILE A 149 12.12 -1.39 -3.63
CA ILE A 149 13.35 -0.68 -4.01
C ILE A 149 14.19 -0.45 -2.75
N ARG A 150 15.25 -1.24 -2.59
CA ARG A 150 16.11 -1.19 -1.39
C ARG A 150 17.24 -0.18 -1.56
N LEU A 151 17.11 0.98 -0.93
CA LEU A 151 18.12 2.05 -1.01
C LEU A 151 19.44 1.64 -0.36
N LYS A 152 19.43 0.84 0.71
CA LYS A 152 20.64 0.32 1.36
C LYS A 152 21.44 -0.68 0.50
N LYS A 153 20.86 -1.22 -0.57
CA LYS A 153 21.61 -2.02 -1.57
C LYS A 153 22.38 -1.16 -2.57
N ARG A 154 22.14 0.16 -2.60
CA ARG A 154 22.89 1.12 -3.41
C ARG A 154 24.02 1.71 -2.57
N SER A 155 25.12 2.06 -3.22
CA SER A 155 26.32 2.63 -2.59
C SER A 155 26.38 4.14 -2.84
N ALA A 156 26.37 4.92 -1.77
CA ALA A 156 26.63 6.35 -1.80
C ALA A 156 28.05 6.62 -2.33
N ASP A 157 29.03 5.81 -1.95
CA ASP A 157 30.44 5.98 -2.33
C ASP A 157 30.62 5.97 -3.86
N GLN A 158 29.90 5.07 -4.55
CA GLN A 158 29.91 4.99 -6.01
C GLN A 158 29.34 6.26 -6.65
N ILE A 159 28.31 6.87 -6.05
CA ILE A 159 27.73 8.13 -6.53
C ILE A 159 28.75 9.26 -6.40
N PHE A 160 29.33 9.43 -5.22
CA PHE A 160 30.35 10.45 -4.98
C PHE A 160 31.58 10.26 -5.87
N GLN A 161 32.04 9.02 -6.06
CA GLN A 161 33.14 8.71 -6.95
C GLN A 161 32.83 9.12 -8.40
N ARG A 162 31.68 8.69 -8.94
CA ARG A 162 31.26 9.03 -10.31
C ARG A 162 31.19 10.54 -10.52
N LEU A 163 30.59 11.27 -9.58
CA LEU A 163 30.48 12.74 -9.67
C LEU A 163 31.85 13.42 -9.67
N ARG A 164 32.77 12.98 -8.79
CA ARG A 164 34.14 13.50 -8.75
C ARG A 164 34.94 13.19 -10.01
N GLU A 165 34.78 11.99 -10.57
CA GLU A 165 35.44 11.61 -11.82
C GLU A 165 34.94 12.48 -12.98
N LYS A 166 33.63 12.75 -13.04
CA LYS A 166 33.03 13.62 -14.05
C LYS A 166 33.59 15.06 -13.96
N GLN A 167 33.69 15.59 -12.74
CA GLN A 167 34.31 16.90 -12.49
C GLN A 167 35.79 16.95 -12.89
N LYS A 168 36.57 15.91 -12.56
CA LYS A 168 38.00 15.83 -12.95
C LYS A 168 38.20 15.82 -14.46
N LYS A 169 37.24 15.27 -15.21
CA LYS A 169 37.24 15.28 -16.68
C LYS A 169 36.75 16.60 -17.29
N GLY A 170 36.25 17.53 -16.47
CA GLY A 170 35.67 18.78 -16.94
C GLY A 170 34.31 18.60 -17.64
N GLU A 171 33.64 17.47 -17.42
CA GLU A 171 32.31 17.21 -17.98
C GLU A 171 31.24 17.92 -17.12
N PRO A 172 30.22 18.54 -17.74
CA PRO A 172 29.17 19.24 -17.00
C PRO A 172 28.31 18.25 -16.21
N LEU A 173 27.95 18.65 -14.99
CA LEU A 173 27.05 17.87 -14.12
C LEU A 173 25.59 18.17 -14.48
N THR A 174 24.85 17.13 -14.85
CA THR A 174 23.41 17.28 -15.12
C THR A 174 22.58 17.10 -13.85
N GLN A 175 21.33 17.53 -13.88
CA GLN A 175 20.40 17.22 -12.79
C GLN A 175 20.22 15.72 -12.56
N GLU A 176 20.24 14.92 -13.63
CA GLU A 176 20.13 13.46 -13.55
C GLU A 176 21.35 12.84 -12.85
N ASP A 177 22.55 13.37 -13.10
CA ASP A 177 23.76 12.91 -12.39
C ASP A 177 23.69 13.24 -10.89
N LEU A 178 23.12 14.40 -10.54
CA LEU A 178 23.04 14.89 -9.17
C LEU A 178 21.86 14.33 -8.39
N PHE A 179 20.77 13.91 -9.02
CA PHE A 179 19.59 13.43 -8.30
C PHE A 179 19.90 12.25 -7.35
N PRO A 180 20.68 11.22 -7.74
CA PRO A 180 21.08 10.15 -6.84
C PRO A 180 21.82 10.63 -5.57
N LEU A 181 22.54 11.76 -5.66
CA LEU A 181 23.23 12.38 -4.51
C LEU A 181 22.26 12.70 -3.38
N LEU A 182 21.06 13.18 -3.72
CA LEU A 182 20.02 13.57 -2.75
C LEU A 182 19.53 12.37 -1.94
N LEU A 183 19.64 11.17 -2.50
CA LEU A 183 19.27 9.91 -1.86
C LEU A 183 20.44 9.24 -1.12
N SER A 184 21.67 9.74 -1.27
CA SER A 184 22.87 9.15 -0.65
C SER A 184 22.83 9.01 0.88
N PRO A 185 22.11 9.87 1.66
CA PRO A 185 21.94 9.65 3.11
C PRO A 185 21.23 8.33 3.44
N LEU A 186 20.36 7.86 2.53
CA LEU A 186 19.53 6.67 2.70
C LEU A 186 20.21 5.38 2.21
N MET A 187 21.38 5.50 1.57
CA MET A 187 22.12 4.40 0.96
C MET A 187 23.15 3.78 1.92
N SER A 188 23.78 2.68 1.51
CA SER A 188 25.00 2.19 2.18
C SER A 188 26.21 2.99 1.72
N GLY A 189 27.32 2.93 2.45
CA GLY A 189 28.54 3.66 2.11
C GLY A 189 29.49 3.74 3.31
N THR A 190 30.74 4.05 3.03
CA THR A 190 31.82 4.17 4.01
C THR A 190 31.88 5.56 4.64
N LEU A 191 31.48 6.60 3.91
CA LEU A 191 31.36 7.95 4.45
C LEU A 191 30.34 8.00 5.58
N SER A 192 30.68 8.72 6.65
CA SER A 192 29.75 9.03 7.73
C SER A 192 28.57 9.82 7.20
N LEU A 193 27.44 9.79 7.92
CA LEU A 193 26.24 10.47 7.44
C LEU A 193 26.46 11.99 7.30
N THR A 194 27.15 12.60 8.26
CA THR A 194 27.55 14.02 8.21
C THR A 194 28.43 14.31 6.99
N ASP A 195 29.44 13.48 6.72
CA ASP A 195 30.34 13.69 5.57
C ASP A 195 29.60 13.58 4.23
N ARG A 196 28.59 12.71 4.14
CA ARG A 196 27.75 12.62 2.92
C ARG A 196 26.97 13.91 2.68
N PHE A 197 26.44 14.53 3.73
CA PHE A 197 25.76 15.82 3.61
C PHE A 197 26.73 16.91 3.17
N LEU A 198 27.87 17.05 3.85
CA LEU A 198 28.90 18.05 3.52
C LEU A 198 29.40 17.90 2.08
N GLU A 199 29.79 16.70 1.68
CA GLU A 199 30.24 16.42 0.32
C GLU A 199 29.11 16.65 -0.69
N GLY A 200 27.86 16.33 -0.33
CA GLY A 200 26.68 16.58 -1.15
C GLY A 200 26.47 18.07 -1.43
N PHE A 201 26.48 18.91 -0.39
CA PHE A 201 26.36 20.36 -0.55
C PHE A 201 27.52 20.95 -1.37
N ARG A 202 28.75 20.49 -1.13
CA ARG A 202 29.92 20.89 -1.90
C ARG A 202 29.76 20.58 -3.39
N LEU A 203 29.35 19.36 -3.73
CA LEU A 203 29.14 18.95 -5.13
C LEU A 203 28.02 19.75 -5.80
N LEU A 204 26.91 19.98 -5.10
CA LEU A 204 25.82 20.82 -5.59
C LEU A 204 26.30 22.25 -5.89
N LYS A 205 27.06 22.86 -4.97
CA LYS A 205 27.60 24.21 -5.13
C LYS A 205 28.53 24.32 -6.33
N THR A 206 29.37 23.31 -6.56
CA THR A 206 30.24 23.26 -7.75
C THR A 206 29.47 23.09 -9.07
N ALA A 207 28.26 22.53 -9.03
CA ALA A 207 27.42 22.33 -10.19
C ALA A 207 26.49 23.53 -10.51
N GLU A 208 26.54 24.63 -9.73
CA GLU A 208 25.66 25.80 -9.92
C GLU A 208 25.62 26.29 -11.37
N LYS A 209 26.80 26.33 -12.01
CA LYS A 209 26.95 26.78 -13.40
C LYS A 209 26.27 25.85 -14.42
N ASP A 210 26.14 24.57 -14.11
CA ASP A 210 25.62 23.55 -15.03
C ASP A 210 24.10 23.41 -14.92
N ILE A 211 23.54 23.45 -13.70
CA ILE A 211 22.11 23.20 -13.46
C ILE A 211 21.27 24.47 -13.17
N GLY A 212 21.94 25.61 -12.96
CA GLY A 212 21.32 26.89 -12.62
C GLY A 212 20.89 27.01 -11.15
N ARG A 213 20.71 28.26 -10.71
CA ARG A 213 20.43 28.61 -9.31
C ARG A 213 19.13 28.04 -8.75
N GLU A 214 18.08 28.02 -9.55
CA GLU A 214 16.76 27.54 -9.09
C GLU A 214 16.79 26.03 -8.79
N SER A 215 17.37 25.24 -9.70
CA SER A 215 17.56 23.81 -9.51
C SER A 215 18.45 23.50 -8.32
N LEU A 216 19.55 24.26 -8.19
CA LEU A 216 20.47 24.15 -7.06
C LEU A 216 19.73 24.38 -5.73
N ALA A 217 18.98 25.48 -5.62
CA ALA A 217 18.25 25.82 -4.40
C ALA A 217 17.25 24.73 -4.00
N ARG A 218 16.52 24.15 -4.97
CA ARG A 218 15.60 23.03 -4.72
C ARG A 218 16.32 21.79 -4.18
N MET A 219 17.43 21.42 -4.81
CA MET A 219 18.23 20.25 -4.42
C MET A 219 18.85 20.44 -3.04
N GLN A 220 19.39 21.63 -2.74
CA GLN A 220 19.94 21.98 -1.44
C GLN A 220 18.86 21.98 -0.35
N ALA A 221 17.68 22.54 -0.63
CA ALA A 221 16.57 22.54 0.31
C ALA A 221 16.15 21.11 0.69
N LEU A 222 16.02 20.21 -0.29
CA LEU A 222 15.72 18.80 -0.03
C LEU A 222 16.79 18.13 0.83
N LEU A 223 18.07 18.33 0.47
CA LEU A 223 19.19 17.75 1.19
C LEU A 223 19.26 18.29 2.63
N TYR A 224 18.90 19.55 2.84
CA TYR A 224 18.86 20.20 4.15
C TYR A 224 17.69 19.67 5.02
N VAL A 225 16.53 19.42 4.43
CA VAL A 225 15.41 18.75 5.12
C VAL A 225 15.83 17.36 5.60
N PHE A 226 16.55 16.60 4.75
CA PHE A 226 17.11 15.31 5.17
C PHE A 226 18.17 15.47 6.26
N ALA A 227 19.04 16.47 6.18
CA ALA A 227 20.02 16.74 7.24
C ALA A 227 19.33 16.98 8.58
N GLY A 228 18.28 17.81 8.61
CA GLY A 228 17.49 18.06 9.82
C GLY A 228 16.77 16.83 10.37
N LYS A 229 16.42 15.87 9.51
CA LYS A 229 15.79 14.61 9.92
C LYS A 229 16.79 13.62 10.51
N PHE A 230 18.00 13.53 9.95
CA PHE A 230 18.93 12.44 10.23
C PHE A 230 20.14 12.82 11.08
N LEU A 231 20.52 14.09 11.15
CA LEU A 231 21.65 14.55 11.95
C LEU A 231 21.19 15.04 13.32
N ASP A 232 22.04 14.85 14.33
CA ASP A 232 21.91 15.53 15.60
C ASP A 232 22.18 17.04 15.46
N LYS A 233 21.92 17.80 16.54
CA LYS A 233 22.04 19.27 16.53
C LYS A 233 23.46 19.75 16.18
N ASP A 234 24.49 19.08 16.69
CA ASP A 234 25.88 19.49 16.52
C ASP A 234 26.35 19.24 15.08
N ASN A 235 26.03 18.07 14.53
CA ASN A 235 26.33 17.72 13.15
C ASN A 235 25.52 18.53 12.14
N LEU A 236 24.25 18.84 12.46
CA LEU A 236 23.44 19.74 11.64
C LEU A 236 24.01 21.15 11.61
N GLN A 237 24.53 21.65 12.74
CA GLN A 237 25.17 22.97 12.80
C GLN A 237 26.41 23.03 11.91
N LYS A 238 27.25 21.99 11.91
CA LYS A 238 28.39 21.89 10.99
C LYS A 238 27.95 21.96 9.52
N VAL A 239 26.89 21.22 9.16
CA VAL A 239 26.35 21.26 7.79
C VAL A 239 25.82 22.64 7.40
N LYS A 240 25.28 23.43 8.34
CA LYS A 240 24.85 24.82 8.09
C LYS A 240 26.02 25.77 7.84
N GLU A 241 27.13 25.54 8.53
CA GLU A 241 28.31 26.40 8.47
C GLU A 241 29.17 26.09 7.24
N GLU A 242 29.22 24.82 6.83
CA GLU A 242 30.14 24.32 5.80
C GLU A 242 29.47 23.93 4.47
N GLY A 243 28.14 23.82 4.40
CA GLY A 243 27.37 23.51 3.17
C GLY A 243 27.17 24.71 2.25
#